data_AF-A0A511W2U4-F1
#
_entry.id   AF-A0A511W2U4-F1
#
_cell.length_a   1.000
_cell.length_b   1.000
_cell.length_c   1.000
_cell.angle_alpha   90.00
_cell.angle_beta   90.00
_cell.angle_gamma   90.00
#
_symmetry.space_group_name_H-M   'P 1'
#
loop_
_entity.id
_entity.type
_entity.pdbx_description
1 polymer ?
#
loop_
_entity_poly.entity_id
_entity_poly.type
_entity_poly.pdbx_seq_one_letter_code
_entity_poly.pdbx_strand_id
1 'polypeptide(L)'
;MDTVNLLFIIFLVAIVVISFPLGLIVMKKRKDYKDGLSTVFLVSFVLLLFVFPWYQSAAAEHFAGTMGVILNLVLVFVLYIVYIIVSWLILMLIHRRSLAS
;
A
#
# COMPACT_ATOMS: atom_id res chain seq x y z
N MET A 1 8.24 -2.45 21.26
CA MET A 1 7.75 -2.79 19.90
C MET A 1 8.75 -3.76 19.32
N ASP A 2 8.33 -4.98 19.02
CA ASP A 2 9.24 -6.04 18.57
C ASP A 2 9.84 -5.70 17.21
N THR A 3 11.10 -6.09 16.97
CA THR A 3 11.85 -5.77 15.74
C THR A 3 11.09 -6.19 14.48
N VAL A 4 10.39 -7.34 14.52
CA VAL A 4 9.56 -7.85 13.42
C VAL A 4 8.40 -6.90 13.10
N ASN A 5 7.72 -6.38 14.13
CA ASN A 5 6.59 -5.45 13.95
C ASN A 5 7.07 -4.10 13.38
N LEU A 6 8.24 -3.63 13.81
CA LEU A 6 8.86 -2.42 13.25
C LEU A 6 9.23 -2.62 11.78
N LEU A 7 9.84 -3.74 11.41
CA LEU A 7 10.19 -4.05 10.03
C LEU A 7 8.95 -4.19 9.13
N PHE A 8 7.89 -4.81 9.65
CA PHE A 8 6.61 -4.90 8.96
C PHE A 8 6.02 -3.52 8.64
N ILE A 9 6.00 -2.61 9.61
CA ILE A 9 5.55 -1.23 9.40
C ILE A 9 6.44 -0.52 8.37
N ILE A 10 7.75 -0.70 8.42
CA ILE A 10 8.67 -0.13 7.42
C ILE A 10 8.33 -0.65 6.02
N PHE A 11 8.06 -1.95 5.86
CA PHE A 11 7.65 -2.50 4.57
C PHE A 11 6.33 -1.92 4.08
N LEU A 12 5.33 -1.73 4.95
CA LEU A 12 4.08 -1.06 4.58
C LEU A 12 4.31 0.38 4.11
N VAL A 13 5.17 1.14 4.80
CA VAL A 13 5.54 2.50 4.39
C VAL A 13 6.27 2.47 3.05
N ALA A 14 7.22 1.55 2.86
CA ALA A 14 7.94 1.39 1.60
C ALA A 14 6.99 1.08 0.44
N ILE A 15 5.97 0.24 0.66
CA ILE A 15 4.93 -0.05 -0.34
C ILE A 15 4.24 1.23 -0.78
N VAL A 16 3.81 2.09 0.15
CA VAL A 16 3.17 3.38 -0.16
C VAL A 16 4.11 4.29 -0.94
N VAL A 17 5.36 4.41 -0.48
CA VAL A 17 6.39 5.27 -1.09
C VAL A 17 6.79 4.80 -2.49
N ILE A 18 6.71 3.50 -2.80
CA ILE A 18 7.04 2.96 -4.12
C ILE A 18 5.83 3.00 -5.05
N SER A 19 4.68 2.51 -4.60
CA SER A 19 3.49 2.34 -5.44
C SER A 19 2.85 3.67 -5.84
N PHE A 20 2.79 4.65 -4.92
CA PHE A 20 2.14 5.93 -5.21
C PHE A 20 2.87 6.75 -6.28
N PRO A 21 4.21 6.96 -6.23
CA PRO A 21 4.92 7.65 -7.30
C PRO A 21 4.86 6.91 -8.65
N LEU A 22 4.87 5.58 -8.65
CA LEU A 22 4.70 4.81 -9.88
C LEU A 22 3.33 5.06 -10.52
N GLY A 23 2.26 5.06 -9.71
CA GLY A 23 0.93 5.43 -10.17
C GLY A 23 0.84 6.87 -10.69
N LEU A 24 1.51 7.82 -10.02
CA LEU A 24 1.61 9.21 -10.50
C LEU A 24 2.33 9.31 -11.85
N ILE A 25 3.42 8.57 -12.04
CA ILE A 25 4.16 8.55 -13.31
C ILE A 25 3.28 7.98 -14.42
N VAL A 26 2.58 6.87 -14.17
CA VAL A 26 1.68 6.27 -15.17
C VAL A 26 0.51 7.20 -15.49
N MET A 27 -0.12 7.82 -14.50
CA MET A 27 -1.16 8.83 -14.70
C MET A 27 -0.68 9.96 -15.61
N LYS A 28 0.52 10.51 -15.34
CA LYS A 28 1.07 11.60 -16.15
C LYS A 28 1.36 11.16 -17.60
N LYS A 29 1.83 9.94 -17.81
CA LYS A 29 2.13 9.39 -19.15
C LYS A 29 0.86 9.09 -19.95
N ARG A 30 -0.16 8.53 -19.32
CA ARG A 30 -1.43 8.13 -19.96
C ARG A 30 -2.47 9.24 -19.99
N LYS A 31 -2.26 10.31 -19.22
CA LYS A 31 -3.24 11.40 -18.99
C LYS A 31 -4.59 10.89 -18.47
N ASP A 32 -4.61 9.74 -17.79
CA ASP A 32 -5.80 9.18 -17.16
C ASP A 32 -5.49 8.81 -15.70
N TYR A 33 -6.32 9.30 -14.77
CA TYR A 33 -6.20 9.00 -13.34
C TYR A 33 -6.55 7.53 -13.03
N LYS A 34 -7.40 6.89 -13.83
CA LYS A 34 -7.80 5.49 -13.65
C LYS A 34 -6.63 4.53 -13.90
N ASP A 35 -5.80 4.83 -14.90
CA ASP A 35 -4.58 4.07 -15.19
C ASP A 35 -3.55 4.22 -14.06
N GLY A 36 -3.41 5.44 -13.54
CA GLY A 36 -2.59 5.69 -12.35
C GLY A 36 -3.06 4.92 -11.13
N LEU A 37 -4.36 4.96 -10.84
CA LEU A 37 -4.96 4.24 -9.71
C LEU A 37 -4.81 2.73 -9.85
N SER A 38 -5.04 2.19 -11.05
CA SER A 38 -4.87 0.76 -11.34
C SER A 38 -3.42 0.32 -11.13
N THR A 39 -2.46 1.19 -11.47
CA THR A 39 -1.04 0.96 -11.21
C THR A 39 -0.73 0.97 -9.71
N VAL A 40 -1.23 1.95 -8.95
CA VAL A 40 -1.06 1.97 -7.48
C VAL A 40 -1.62 0.69 -6.88
N PHE A 41 -2.84 0.31 -7.28
CA PHE A 41 -3.48 -0.91 -6.80
C PHE A 41 -2.65 -2.15 -7.13
N LEU A 42 -2.27 -2.36 -8.40
CA LEU A 42 -1.51 -3.55 -8.81
C LEU A 42 -0.15 -3.64 -8.13
N VAL A 43 0.63 -2.56 -8.10
CA VAL A 43 1.97 -2.56 -7.50
C VAL A 43 1.88 -2.78 -5.99
N SER A 44 0.99 -2.05 -5.30
CA SER A 44 0.82 -2.21 -3.86
C SER A 44 0.29 -3.60 -3.48
N PHE A 45 -0.66 -4.14 -4.25
CA PHE A 45 -1.22 -5.46 -4.03
C PHE A 45 -0.17 -6.56 -4.21
N VAL A 46 0.61 -6.51 -5.29
CA VAL A 46 1.70 -7.47 -5.53
C VAL A 46 2.72 -7.40 -4.39
N LEU A 47 3.16 -6.21 -3.99
CA LEU A 47 4.10 -6.08 -2.87
C LEU A 47 3.52 -6.59 -1.54
N LEU A 48 2.24 -6.34 -1.28
CA LEU A 48 1.56 -6.90 -0.09
C LEU A 48 1.55 -8.42 -0.10
N LEU A 49 1.32 -9.06 -1.27
CA LEU A 49 1.39 -10.51 -1.41
C LEU A 49 2.78 -11.09 -1.07
N PHE A 50 3.85 -10.30 -1.20
CA PHE A 50 5.19 -10.70 -0.74
C PHE A 50 5.40 -10.46 0.76
N VAL A 51 4.93 -9.31 1.27
CA VAL A 51 5.15 -8.92 2.68
C VAL A 51 4.32 -9.76 3.65
N PHE A 52 3.10 -10.17 3.29
CA PHE A 52 2.23 -10.94 4.19
C PHE A 52 2.79 -12.33 4.56
N PRO A 53 3.18 -13.20 3.61
CA PRO A 53 3.78 -14.49 3.94
C PRO A 53 5.07 -14.35 4.74
N TRP A 54 5.88 -13.34 4.40
CA TRP A 54 7.09 -13.02 5.14
C TRP A 54 6.78 -12.65 6.61
N TYR A 55 5.78 -11.78 6.83
CA TYR A 55 5.36 -11.39 8.17
C TYR A 55 4.82 -12.56 8.99
N GLN A 56 3.98 -13.42 8.39
CA GLN A 56 3.45 -14.61 9.08
C GLN A 56 4.57 -15.57 9.51
N SER A 57 5.57 -15.78 8.65
CA SER A 57 6.72 -16.63 8.95
C SER A 57 7.57 -16.04 10.08
N ALA A 58 7.90 -14.75 10.00
CA ALA A 58 8.69 -14.06 11.02
C ALA A 58 7.96 -13.93 12.36
N ALA A 59 6.63 -13.77 12.34
CA ALA A 59 5.80 -13.69 13.55
C ALA A 59 5.71 -15.04 14.28
N ALA A 60 5.67 -16.15 13.53
CA ALA A 60 5.65 -17.50 14.11
C ALA A 60 6.94 -17.84 14.86
N GLU A 61 8.09 -17.40 14.34
CA GLU A 61 9.41 -17.62 14.98
C GLU A 61 9.58 -16.83 16.29
N HIS A 62 8.85 -15.72 16.46
CA HIS A 62 8.96 -14.81 17.60
C HIS A 62 7.85 -14.97 18.65
N PHE A 63 7.11 -16.08 18.65
CA PHE A 63 5.98 -16.33 19.56
C PHE A 63 4.92 -15.21 19.56
N ALA A 64 4.75 -14.50 18.44
CA ALA A 64 3.61 -13.61 18.28
C ALA A 64 2.36 -14.49 18.23
N GLY A 65 1.60 -14.56 19.32
CA GLY A 65 0.39 -15.37 19.39
C GLY A 65 -0.53 -15.10 18.20
N THR A 66 -1.18 -16.14 17.68
CA THR A 66 -2.00 -16.11 16.46
C THR A 66 -3.02 -14.96 16.44
N MET A 67 -3.54 -14.58 17.61
CA MET A 67 -4.45 -13.44 17.79
C MET A 67 -3.84 -12.10 17.34
N GLY A 68 -2.56 -11.84 17.67
CA GLY A 68 -1.88 -10.59 17.32
C GLY A 68 -1.63 -10.46 15.81
N VAL A 69 -1.29 -11.56 15.16
CA VAL A 69 -1.09 -11.62 13.71
C VAL A 69 -2.40 -11.32 12.96
N ILE A 70 -3.51 -11.91 13.41
CA ILE A 70 -4.84 -11.68 12.80
C ILE A 70 -5.26 -10.22 12.96
N LEU A 71 -5.10 -9.64 14.16
CA LEU A 71 -5.45 -8.23 14.39
C LEU A 71 -4.63 -7.27 13.50
N ASN A 72 -3.32 -7.51 13.39
CA ASN A 72 -2.46 -6.72 12.51
C ASN A 72 -2.87 -6.85 11.04
N LEU A 73 -3.23 -8.06 10.60
CA LEU A 73 -3.67 -8.30 9.23
C LEU A 73 -4.99 -7.57 8.93
N VAL A 74 -5.98 -7.65 9.83
CA VAL A 74 -7.24 -6.91 9.70
C VAL A 74 -7.00 -5.40 9.63
N LEU A 75 -6.13 -4.87 10.50
CA LEU A 75 -5.78 -3.46 10.52
C LEU A 75 -5.12 -3.03 9.19
N VAL A 76 -4.21 -3.84 8.64
CA VAL A 76 -3.60 -3.56 7.33
C VAL A 76 -4.63 -3.58 6.20
N PHE A 77 -5.59 -4.49 6.21
CA PHE A 77 -6.68 -4.49 5.23
C PHE A 77 -7.49 -3.20 5.27
N VAL A 78 -7.85 -2.73 6.47
CA VAL A 78 -8.57 -1.46 6.64
C VAL A 78 -7.72 -0.29 6.15
N LEU A 79 -6.45 -0.21 6.56
CA LEU A 79 -5.53 0.83 6.09
C LEU A 79 -5.32 0.79 4.58
N TYR A 80 -5.29 -0.40 3.98
CA TYR A 80 -5.13 -0.57 2.53
C TYR A 80 -6.32 0.01 1.77
N ILE A 81 -7.55 -0.25 2.24
CA ILE A 81 -8.76 0.33 1.64
C ILE A 81 -8.71 1.86 1.74
N VAL A 82 -8.37 2.40 2.92
CA VAL A 82 -8.20 3.84 3.11
C VAL A 82 -7.13 4.40 2.18
N TYR A 83 -5.99 3.72 2.05
CA TYR A 83 -4.89 4.12 1.17
C TYR A 83 -5.31 4.19 -0.30
N ILE A 84 -6.07 3.22 -0.80
CA ILE A 84 -6.57 3.23 -2.18
C ILE A 84 -7.57 4.37 -2.39
N ILE A 85 -8.48 4.60 -1.44
CA ILE A 85 -9.45 5.72 -1.52
C ILE A 85 -8.71 7.07 -1.52
N VAL A 86 -7.75 7.26 -0.61
CA VAL A 86 -6.95 8.49 -0.55
C VAL A 86 -6.14 8.68 -1.83
N SER A 87 -5.51 7.62 -2.33
CA SER A 87 -4.75 7.66 -3.59
C SER A 87 -5.65 8.04 -4.77
N TRP A 88 -6.88 7.50 -4.83
CA TRP A 88 -7.86 7.86 -5.84
C TRP A 88 -8.23 9.34 -5.78
N LEU A 89 -8.56 9.85 -4.60
CA LEU A 89 -8.89 11.27 -4.40
C LEU A 89 -7.74 12.18 -4.83
N ILE A 90 -6.50 11.85 -4.44
CA ILE A 90 -5.33 12.66 -4.77
C ILE A 90 -5.05 12.63 -6.29
N LEU A 91 -5.04 11.46 -6.92
CA LEU A 91 -4.81 11.33 -8.36
C LEU A 91 -5.90 12.07 -9.17
N MET A 92 -7.16 11.94 -8.75
CA MET A 92 -8.27 12.66 -9.36
C MET A 92 -8.13 14.18 -9.21
N LEU A 93 -7.72 14.67 -8.04
CA LEU A 93 -7.46 16.10 -7.80
C LEU A 93 -6.32 16.63 -8.67
N ILE A 94 -5.21 15.91 -8.76
CA ILE A 94 -4.05 16.30 -9.58
C ILE A 94 -4.43 16.32 -11.06
N HIS A 95 -5.14 15.30 -11.53
CA HIS A 95 -5.60 15.22 -12.91
C HIS A 95 -6.54 16.38 -13.27
N ARG A 96 -7.53 16.70 -12.40
CA ARG A 96 -8.43 17.85 -12.60
C ARG A 96 -7.68 19.17 -12.68
N ARG A 97 -6.67 19.40 -11.83
CA ARG A 97 -5.84 20.61 -11.86
C ARG A 97 -5.03 20.73 -13.14
N SER A 98 -4.51 19.61 -13.65
CA SER A 98 -3.75 19.57 -14.91
C SER A 98 -4.59 19.88 -16.15
N LEU A 99 -5.92 19.75 -16.09
CA LEU A 99 -6.83 20.09 -17.19
C LEU A 99 -7.29 21.56 -17.14
N ALA A 100 -7.12 22.23 -15.99
CA ALA A 100 -7.52 23.63 -15.79
C ALA A 100 -6.39 24.64 -16.05
N SER A 101 -5.15 24.15 -16.28
CA SER A 101 -3.95 24.92 -16.65
C SER A 101 -3.66 24.80 -18.14
#